data_AF-A0A8B4GE03-F1
#
_entry.id   AF-A0A8B4GE03-F1
#
_cell.length_a   1.000
_cell.length_b   1.000
_cell.length_c   1.000
_cell.angle_alpha   90.00
_cell.angle_beta   90.00
_cell.angle_gamma   90.00
#
_symmetry.space_group_name_H-M   'P 1'
#
loop_
_entity.id
_entity.type
_entity.pdbx_description
1 polymer ?
#
loop_
_entity_poly.entity_id
_entity_poly.type
_entity_poly.pdbx_seq_one_letter_code
_entity_poly.pdbx_strand_id
1 'polypeptide(L)'
;MRNLLMLLVGLFSLPAMAAESHVCHSQAYDYAEVSKLRLSDDTLFFCRGVGRLTIPELARKGWKVIHLAQQTEYTDSVDSDGEVIKLYQEIVVYKE
;
A
#
# COMPACT_ATOMS: atom_id res chain seq x y z
N MET A 1 -6.72 -38.86 39.06
CA MET A 1 -6.05 -38.41 37.82
C MET A 1 -7.06 -37.78 36.85
N ARG A 2 -7.72 -36.67 37.23
CA ARG A 2 -8.77 -36.03 36.39
C ARG A 2 -8.65 -34.51 36.26
N ASN A 3 -7.71 -33.88 36.97
CA ASN A 3 -7.50 -32.43 36.95
C ASN A 3 -6.29 -31.98 36.12
N LEU A 4 -5.55 -32.90 35.47
CA LEU A 4 -4.38 -32.54 34.68
C LEU A 4 -4.73 -32.06 33.25
N LEU A 5 -5.92 -32.39 32.75
CA LEU A 5 -6.31 -32.12 31.36
C LEU A 5 -6.72 -30.65 31.10
N MET A 6 -7.07 -29.87 32.13
CA MET A 6 -7.53 -28.49 31.95
C MET A 6 -6.39 -27.46 31.82
N LEU A 7 -5.14 -27.82 32.12
CA LEU A 7 -4.02 -26.88 32.05
C LEU A 7 -3.44 -26.69 30.63
N LEU A 8 -3.79 -27.56 29.67
CA LEU A 8 -3.21 -27.55 28.33
C LEU A 8 -3.94 -26.65 27.32
N VAL A 9 -5.13 -26.13 27.65
CA VAL A 9 -5.92 -25.31 26.72
C VAL A 9 -5.42 -23.85 26.66
N GLY A 10 -4.65 -23.39 27.65
CA GLY A 10 -4.13 -22.02 27.71
C GLY A 10 -2.82 -21.76 26.95
N LEU A 11 -2.16 -22.79 26.41
CA LEU A 11 -0.82 -22.70 25.80
C LEU A 11 -0.83 -22.39 24.29
N PHE A 12 -2.00 -22.28 23.67
CA PHE A 12 -2.16 -21.94 22.25
C PHE A 12 -2.80 -20.57 22.05
N SER A 13 -2.40 -19.57 22.84
CA SER A 13 -2.53 -18.17 22.45
C SER A 13 -1.57 -17.91 21.27
N LEU A 14 -1.95 -18.34 20.07
CA LEU A 14 -1.32 -17.85 18.85
C LEU A 14 -1.41 -16.32 18.91
N PRO A 15 -0.31 -15.58 18.67
CA PRO A 15 -0.42 -14.14 18.55
C PRO A 15 -1.44 -13.87 17.45
N ALA A 16 -2.53 -13.20 17.79
CA ALA A 16 -3.43 -12.66 16.79
C ALA A 16 -2.62 -11.61 16.03
N MET A 17 -2.00 -12.01 14.93
CA MET A 17 -1.41 -11.05 13.99
C MET A 17 -2.60 -10.25 13.45
N ALA A 18 -2.68 -8.98 13.87
CA ALA A 18 -3.69 -8.09 13.37
C ALA A 18 -3.37 -7.88 11.88
N ALA A 19 -4.26 -8.37 11.02
CA ALA A 19 -4.11 -8.18 9.61
C ALA A 19 -4.06 -6.68 9.30
N GLU A 20 -3.04 -6.24 8.59
CA GLU A 20 -2.79 -4.82 8.32
C GLU A 20 -2.92 -4.54 6.82
N SER A 21 -3.47 -3.38 6.48
CA SER A 21 -3.55 -2.90 5.12
C SER A 21 -3.18 -1.43 5.01
N HIS A 22 -2.52 -1.09 3.90
CA HIS A 22 -2.16 0.31 3.60
C HIS A 22 -2.46 0.65 2.16
N VAL A 23 -2.89 1.89 1.96
CA VAL A 23 -2.90 2.54 0.66
C VAL A 23 -1.53 3.17 0.44
N CYS A 24 -0.96 2.96 -0.75
CA CYS A 24 0.30 3.53 -1.15
C CYS A 24 0.18 4.22 -2.50
N HIS A 25 0.92 5.31 -2.67
CA HIS A 25 0.86 6.11 -3.90
C HIS A 25 2.25 6.21 -4.53
N SER A 26 2.33 6.15 -5.85
CA SER A 26 3.56 6.44 -6.58
C SER A 26 3.85 7.94 -6.60
N GLN A 27 4.95 8.34 -7.24
CA GLN A 27 5.11 9.71 -7.67
C GLN A 27 3.95 10.14 -8.58
N ALA A 28 3.48 11.38 -8.40
CA ALA A 28 2.51 12.02 -9.28
C ALA A 28 3.21 12.76 -10.42
N TYR A 29 2.62 12.66 -11.61
CA TYR A 29 3.09 13.30 -12.84
C TYR A 29 2.03 14.24 -13.39
N ASP A 30 2.43 15.31 -14.06
CA ASP A 30 1.50 16.12 -14.85
C ASP A 30 0.93 15.29 -16.02
N TYR A 31 -0.28 15.62 -16.47
CA TYR A 31 -0.91 14.97 -17.63
C TYR A 31 0.01 14.95 -18.88
N ALA A 32 0.75 16.04 -19.11
CA ALA A 32 1.72 16.14 -20.20
C ALA A 32 2.87 15.10 -20.11
N GLU A 33 3.13 14.57 -18.91
CA GLU A 33 4.19 13.60 -18.63
C GLU A 33 3.67 12.17 -18.40
N VAL A 34 2.41 11.87 -18.77
CA VAL A 34 1.77 10.54 -18.55
C VAL A 34 2.59 9.36 -19.10
N SER A 35 3.43 9.59 -20.11
CA SER A 35 4.34 8.55 -20.64
C SER A 35 5.35 8.03 -19.62
N LYS A 36 5.66 8.81 -18.58
CA LYS A 36 6.52 8.43 -17.45
C LYS A 36 5.78 7.56 -16.43
N LEU A 37 4.46 7.56 -16.44
CA LEU A 37 3.63 6.76 -15.55
C LEU A 37 3.60 5.29 -16.04
N ARG A 38 4.70 4.58 -15.76
CA ARG A 38 4.83 3.15 -16.06
C ARG A 38 5.02 2.37 -14.77
N LEU A 39 4.21 1.32 -14.59
CA LEU A 39 4.44 0.37 -13.52
C LEU A 39 5.68 -0.46 -13.87
N SER A 40 6.61 -0.54 -12.95
CA SER A 40 7.82 -1.35 -13.06
C SER A 40 8.27 -1.80 -11.67
N ASP A 41 9.22 -2.73 -11.62
CA ASP A 41 9.82 -3.19 -10.37
C ASP A 41 10.60 -2.10 -9.63
N ASP A 42 10.95 -1.02 -10.33
CA ASP A 42 11.65 0.15 -9.78
C ASP A 42 10.69 1.27 -9.34
N THR A 43 9.38 1.12 -9.60
CA THR A 43 8.39 2.11 -9.22
C THR A 43 8.31 2.20 -7.70
N LEU A 44 8.62 3.39 -7.17
CA LEU A 44 8.60 3.65 -5.74
C LEU A 44 7.19 4.07 -5.29
N PHE A 45 6.68 3.36 -4.29
CA PHE A 45 5.41 3.66 -3.63
C PHE A 45 5.67 4.20 -2.22
N PHE A 46 4.90 5.20 -1.83
CA PHE A 46 4.87 5.73 -0.47
C PHE A 46 3.63 5.20 0.24
N CYS A 47 3.84 4.36 1.25
CA CYS A 47 2.80 3.78 2.09
C CYS A 47 2.85 4.42 3.48
N ARG A 48 1.74 5.01 3.96
CA ARG A 48 1.69 5.55 5.33
C ARG A 48 1.80 4.40 6.35
N GLY A 49 2.90 4.36 7.10
CA GLY A 49 3.17 3.32 8.12
C GLY A 49 4.19 2.25 7.69
N VAL A 50 4.37 2.02 6.39
CA VAL A 50 5.36 1.05 5.87
C VAL A 50 6.63 1.73 5.35
N GLY A 51 6.50 2.94 4.80
CA GLY A 51 7.60 3.73 4.24
C GLY A 51 7.58 3.79 2.71
N ARG A 52 8.74 4.12 2.12
CA ARG A 52 8.93 4.24 0.67
C ARG A 52 9.63 2.99 0.14
N LEU A 53 8.94 2.20 -0.68
CA LEU A 53 9.39 0.87 -1.12
C LEU A 53 8.93 0.58 -2.55
N THR A 54 9.62 -0.33 -3.23
CA THR A 54 9.15 -0.93 -4.48
C THR A 54 8.28 -2.17 -4.24
N ILE A 55 7.60 -2.67 -5.29
CA ILE A 55 6.81 -3.92 -5.20
C ILE A 55 7.67 -5.12 -4.78
N PRO A 56 8.87 -5.35 -5.35
CA PRO A 56 9.76 -6.41 -4.86
C PRO A 56 10.17 -6.24 -3.39
N GLU A 57 10.39 -5.01 -2.91
CA GLU A 57 10.73 -4.74 -1.51
C GLU A 57 9.56 -5.02 -0.56
N LEU A 58 8.35 -4.64 -0.96
CA LEU A 58 7.10 -4.97 -0.25
C LEU A 58 6.95 -6.49 -0.11
N ALA A 59 7.12 -7.23 -1.21
CA ALA A 59 7.05 -8.69 -1.22
C ALA A 59 8.09 -9.33 -0.29
N ARG A 60 9.35 -8.86 -0.31
CA ARG A 60 10.41 -9.33 0.60
C ARG A 60 10.07 -9.10 2.08
N LYS A 61 9.26 -8.08 2.39
CA LYS A 61 8.78 -7.74 3.75
C LYS A 61 7.48 -8.48 4.13
N GLY A 62 6.97 -9.34 3.26
CA GLY A 62 5.75 -10.13 3.47
C GLY A 62 4.46 -9.41 3.12
N TRP A 63 4.52 -8.26 2.45
CA TRP A 63 3.34 -7.57 1.96
C TRP A 63 2.89 -8.15 0.61
N LYS A 64 1.58 -8.29 0.46
CA LYS A 64 0.92 -8.68 -0.80
C LYS A 64 0.23 -7.47 -1.41
N VAL A 65 0.49 -7.16 -2.67
CA VAL A 65 -0.30 -6.18 -3.41
C VAL A 65 -1.63 -6.82 -3.78
N ILE A 66 -2.74 -6.26 -3.30
CA ILE A 66 -4.09 -6.80 -3.50
C ILE A 66 -4.95 -5.92 -4.40
N HIS A 67 -4.54 -4.68 -4.64
CA HIS A 67 -5.19 -3.77 -5.57
C HIS A 67 -4.16 -2.85 -6.23
N LEU A 68 -4.44 -2.47 -7.47
CA LEU A 68 -3.69 -1.49 -8.25
C LEU A 68 -4.70 -0.66 -9.05
N ALA A 69 -4.57 0.66 -8.99
CA ALA A 69 -5.37 1.60 -9.74
C ALA A 69 -4.51 2.77 -10.22
N GLN A 70 -4.95 3.44 -11.29
CA GLN A 70 -4.43 4.76 -11.67
C GLN A 70 -5.41 5.82 -11.19
N GLN A 71 -4.91 6.81 -10.47
CA GLN A 71 -5.68 7.93 -9.96
C GLN A 71 -5.39 9.20 -10.76
N THR A 72 -6.40 10.05 -10.87
CA THR A 72 -6.30 11.39 -11.45
C THR A 72 -6.73 12.38 -10.38
N GLU A 73 -5.87 13.34 -10.06
CA GLU A 73 -6.12 14.41 -9.11
C GLU A 73 -6.23 15.73 -9.86
N TYR A 74 -7.33 16.43 -9.62
CA TYR A 74 -7.62 17.74 -10.19
C TYR A 74 -7.35 18.79 -9.11
N THR A 75 -6.46 19.75 -9.38
CA THR A 75 -6.32 20.89 -8.47
C THR A 75 -7.26 22.00 -8.92
N ASP A 76 -8.28 22.30 -8.11
CA ASP A 76 -9.14 23.46 -8.29
C ASP A 76 -8.38 24.75 -7.91
N SER A 77 -7.38 25.14 -8.70
CA SER A 77 -6.74 26.44 -8.52
C SER A 77 -7.61 27.51 -9.18
N VAL A 78 -8.36 28.23 -8.35
CA VAL A 78 -9.36 29.24 -8.75
C VAL A 78 -8.74 30.50 -9.39
N ASP A 79 -7.41 30.64 -9.39
CA ASP A 79 -6.72 31.91 -9.69
C ASP A 79 -5.71 31.89 -10.84
N SER A 80 -5.66 30.86 -11.70
CA SER A 80 -4.92 30.94 -12.98
C SER A 80 -5.41 29.90 -13.98
N ASP A 81 -5.48 30.30 -15.25
CA ASP A 81 -6.01 29.64 -16.46
C ASP A 81 -5.50 28.21 -16.80
N GLY A 82 -5.43 27.29 -15.83
CA GLY A 82 -5.05 25.91 -16.09
C GLY A 82 -5.38 24.98 -14.93
N GLU A 83 -6.35 24.09 -15.14
CA GLU A 83 -6.59 22.92 -14.32
C GLU A 83 -5.32 22.05 -14.30
N VAL A 84 -4.65 21.92 -13.14
CA VAL A 84 -3.51 21.01 -13.03
C VAL A 84 -4.04 19.61 -12.77
N ILE A 85 -3.91 18.77 -13.78
CA ILE A 85 -4.27 17.35 -13.73
C ILE A 85 -3.00 16.56 -13.38
N LYS A 86 -2.98 15.96 -12.20
CA LYS A 86 -1.93 15.05 -11.75
C LYS A 86 -2.39 13.60 -11.89
N LEU A 87 -1.50 12.73 -12.32
CA LEU A 87 -1.72 11.29 -12.49
C LEU A 87 -0.73 10.51 -11.64
N TYR A 88 -1.19 9.52 -10.90
CA TYR A 88 -0.34 8.61 -10.12
C TYR A 88 -0.93 7.20 -10.05
N GLN A 89 -0.10 6.23 -9.67
CA GLN A 89 -0.52 4.87 -9.38
C GLN A 89 -0.78 4.72 -7.89
N GLU A 90 -1.87 4.04 -7.56
CA GLU A 90 -2.23 3.66 -6.20
C GLU A 90 -2.22 2.15 -6.08
N ILE A 91 -1.65 1.64 -5.00
CA ILE A 91 -1.74 0.23 -4.63
C ILE A 91 -2.31 0.08 -3.23
N VAL A 92 -3.01 -1.03 -3.01
CA VAL A 92 -3.35 -1.49 -1.67
C VAL A 92 -2.49 -2.70 -1.35
N VAL A 93 -1.78 -2.62 -0.22
CA VAL A 93 -0.95 -3.72 0.29
C VAL A 93 -1.58 -4.31 1.55
N TYR A 94 -1.39 -5.61 1.73
CA TYR A 94 -1.94 -6.38 2.83
C TYR A 94 -0.91 -7.34 3.40
N LYS A 95 -0.94 -7.53 4.73
CA LYS A 95 -0.12 -8.51 5.44
C LYS A 95 -0.92 -9.18 6.55
N GLU A 96 -0.77 -10.50 6.62
CA GLU A 96 -1.37 -11.37 7.65
C GLU A 96 -0.56 -11.35 8.95
#